data_AF-A0A0B1P905-F1
#
_entry.id   AF-A0A0B1P905-F1
#
_cell.length_a   1.000
_cell.length_b   1.000
_cell.length_c   1.000
_cell.angle_alpha   90.00
_cell.angle_beta   90.00
_cell.angle_gamma   90.00
#
_symmetry.space_group_name_H-M   'P 1'
#
loop_
_entity.id
_entity.type
_entity.pdbx_description
1 polymer ?
#
loop_
_entity_poly.entity_id
_entity_poly.type
_entity_poly.pdbx_seq_one_letter_code
_entity_poly.pdbx_strand_id
1 'polypeptide(L)'
;MGKGPRFAIYDFNYELSSGEGSRNKIVFISWSPDDAAIQAKMIYASSKDGLKRALEGIASEFQANDEDEIEYQSVLKNISKGLA
;
A
#
# COMPACT_ATOMS: atom_id res chain seq x y z
N MET A 1 -19.96 11.14 6.78
CA MET A 1 -19.04 11.09 5.62
C MET A 1 -18.76 9.62 5.33
N GLY A 2 -19.14 9.11 4.15
CA GLY A 2 -18.88 7.70 3.82
C GLY A 2 -17.39 7.39 3.70
N LYS A 3 -16.99 6.16 4.03
CA LYS A 3 -15.62 5.65 3.83
C LYS A 3 -15.34 5.65 2.32
N GLY A 4 -14.61 6.65 1.82
CA GLY A 4 -14.19 6.72 0.41
C GLY A 4 -12.80 6.10 0.21
N PRO A 5 -12.42 5.72 -1.02
CA PRO A 5 -11.08 5.23 -1.32
C PRO A 5 -10.02 6.29 -1.01
N ARG A 6 -8.79 5.89 -0.70
CA ARG A 6 -7.67 6.78 -0.35
C ARG A 6 -6.34 6.24 -0.87
N PHE A 7 -5.40 7.15 -1.07
CA PHE A 7 -3.99 6.81 -1.27
C PHE A 7 -3.21 7.20 -0.02
N ALA A 8 -2.21 6.41 0.33
CA ALA A 8 -1.25 6.72 1.38
C ALA A 8 0.16 6.36 0.92
N ILE A 9 1.13 7.16 1.32
CA ILE A 9 2.54 6.84 1.19
C ILE A 9 3.05 6.55 2.58
N TYR A 10 3.67 5.39 2.75
CA TYR A 10 4.16 4.94 4.04
C TYR A 10 5.60 4.49 3.93
N ASP A 11 6.46 5.01 4.82
CA ASP A 11 7.83 4.54 4.95
C ASP A 11 7.84 3.31 5.86
N PHE A 12 7.82 2.14 5.23
CA PHE A 12 7.68 0.86 5.92
C PHE A 12 9.05 0.38 6.39
N ASN A 13 9.30 0.55 7.69
CA ASN A 13 10.49 0.08 8.38
C ASN A 13 10.23 -1.31 8.97
N TYR A 14 11.04 -2.29 8.58
CA TYR A 14 10.92 -3.67 9.05
C TYR A 14 12.27 -4.33 9.30
N GLU A 15 12.29 -5.26 10.25
CA GLU A 15 13.49 -6.04 10.56
C GLU A 15 13.60 -7.27 9.66
N LEU A 16 14.82 -7.58 9.24
CA LEU A 16 15.11 -8.80 8.50
C LEU A 16 15.23 -9.96 9.48
N SER A 17 14.58 -11.07 9.14
CA SER A 17 14.62 -12.32 9.90
C SER A 17 15.97 -13.02 9.72
N SER A 18 17.02 -12.49 10.35
CA SER A 18 18.34 -13.12 10.60
C SER A 18 19.32 -12.19 11.33
N GLY A 19 18.89 -11.04 11.86
CA GLY A 19 19.80 -10.08 12.50
C GLY A 19 20.63 -9.26 11.49
N GLU A 20 20.28 -9.31 10.20
CA GLU A 20 20.91 -8.51 9.13
C GLU A 20 20.53 -7.01 9.17
N GLY A 21 19.89 -6.56 10.25
CA GLY A 21 19.47 -5.17 10.47
C GLY A 21 18.03 -4.88 10.04
N SER A 22 17.68 -3.60 10.08
CA SER A 22 16.40 -3.07 9.60
C SER A 22 16.53 -2.58 8.15
N ARG A 23 15.45 -2.72 7.39
CA ARG A 23 15.30 -2.10 6.07
C ARG A 23 14.08 -1.21 6.07
N ASN A 24 14.15 -0.15 5.27
CA ASN A 24 13.02 0.71 5.01
C ASN A 24 12.69 0.71 3.52
N LYS A 25 11.40 0.78 3.21
CA LYS A 25 10.89 0.84 1.85
C LYS A 25 9.74 1.83 1.81
N ILE A 26 9.77 2.73 0.84
CA ILE A 26 8.62 3.60 0.56
C ILE A 26 7.56 2.77 -0.15
N VAL A 27 6.39 2.66 0.48
CA VAL A 27 5.26 1.87 -0.01
C VAL A 27 4.15 2.78 -0.43
N PHE A 28 3.65 2.56 -1.64
CA PHE A 28 2.43 3.17 -2.12
C PHE A 28 1.23 2.30 -1.73
N ILE A 29 0.33 2.82 -0.91
CA ILE A 29 -0.86 2.11 -0.44
C ILE A 29 -2.09 2.68 -1.13
N SER A 30 -2.85 1.81 -1.81
CA SER A 30 -4.16 2.10 -2.40
C SER A 30 -5.25 1.43 -1.58
N TRP A 31 -5.99 2.24 -0.82
CA TRP A 31 -7.14 1.81 -0.03
C TRP A 31 -8.43 2.00 -0.80
N SER A 32 -9.20 0.93 -1.01
CA SER A 32 -10.48 0.99 -1.71
C SER A 32 -11.52 0.11 -1.01
N PRO A 33 -12.22 0.63 0.02
CA PRO A 33 -13.11 -0.17 0.85
C PRO A 33 -14.29 -0.69 0.05
N ASP A 34 -14.77 -1.90 0.35
CA ASP A 34 -15.80 -2.52 -0.47
C ASP A 34 -17.15 -1.79 -0.46
N ASP A 35 -17.45 -1.09 0.63
CA ASP A 35 -18.64 -0.25 0.80
C ASP A 35 -18.51 1.13 0.12
N ALA A 36 -17.38 1.44 -0.53
CA ALA A 36 -17.25 2.69 -1.29
C ALA A 36 -18.12 2.69 -2.55
N ALA A 37 -18.67 3.86 -2.88
CA ALA A 37 -19.40 4.07 -4.12
C ALA A 37 -18.56 3.66 -5.35
N ILE A 38 -19.18 2.92 -6.28
CA ILE A 38 -18.51 2.39 -7.49
C ILE A 38 -17.79 3.50 -8.27
N GLN A 39 -18.43 4.65 -8.45
CA GLN A 39 -17.84 5.80 -9.13
C GLN A 39 -16.54 6.27 -8.44
N ALA A 40 -16.53 6.30 -7.10
CA ALA A 40 -15.33 6.69 -6.36
C ALA A 40 -14.22 5.66 -6.53
N LYS A 41 -14.53 4.35 -6.46
CA LYS A 41 -13.55 3.27 -6.71
C LYS A 41 -12.94 3.40 -8.11
N MET A 42 -13.77 3.66 -9.13
CA MET A 42 -13.30 3.84 -10.50
C MET A 42 -12.35 5.03 -10.63
N ILE A 43 -12.70 6.20 -10.07
CA ILE A 43 -11.87 7.41 -10.15
C ILE A 43 -10.50 7.17 -9.51
N TYR A 44 -10.47 6.53 -8.33
CA TYR A 44 -9.22 6.22 -7.65
C TYR A 44 -8.41 5.17 -8.43
N ALA A 45 -9.04 4.10 -8.93
CA ALA A 45 -8.35 3.10 -9.75
C ALA A 45 -7.70 3.73 -11.00
N SER A 46 -8.41 4.59 -11.73
CA SER A 46 -7.89 5.29 -12.91
C SER A 46 -6.80 6.30 -12.57
N SER A 47 -6.83 6.91 -11.39
CA SER A 47 -5.86 7.93 -10.96
C SER A 47 -4.59 7.34 -10.34
N LYS A 48 -4.61 6.05 -9.95
CA LYS A 48 -3.51 5.36 -9.25
C LYS A 48 -2.18 5.47 -9.99
N ASP A 49 -2.15 5.12 -11.27
CA ASP A 49 -0.91 5.10 -12.04
C ASP A 49 -0.36 6.50 -12.33
N GLY A 50 -1.23 7.50 -12.45
CA GLY A 50 -0.84 8.90 -12.58
C GLY A 50 -0.11 9.39 -11.32
N LEU A 51 -0.68 9.13 -10.15
CA LEU A 51 -0.08 9.50 -8.87
C LEU A 51 1.22 8.73 -8.62
N LYS A 52 1.25 7.43 -8.90
CA LYS A 52 2.46 6.60 -8.76
C LYS A 52 3.61 7.11 -9.61
N ARG A 53 3.35 7.50 -10.86
CA ARG A 53 4.38 8.06 -11.76
C ARG A 53 4.90 9.42 -11.33
N ALA A 54 4.07 10.21 -10.64
CA ALA A 54 4.49 11.50 -10.10
C ALA A 54 5.37 11.36 -8.84
N LEU A 55 5.39 10.17 -8.22
CA LEU A 55 6.13 9.88 -7.00
C LEU A 55 7.34 9.02 -7.31
N GLU A 56 8.52 9.64 -7.36
CA GLU A 56 9.78 8.92 -7.55
C GLU A 56 10.20 8.18 -6.27
N GLY A 57 10.82 7.00 -6.43
CA GLY A 57 11.36 6.23 -5.31
C GLY A 57 10.38 5.30 -4.57
N ILE A 58 9.17 5.09 -5.10
CA ILE A 58 8.27 4.04 -4.60
C ILE A 58 8.94 2.67 -4.82
N ALA A 59 9.19 1.94 -3.73
CA ALA A 59 9.83 0.64 -3.76
C ALA A 59 8.84 -0.51 -3.95
N SER A 60 7.59 -0.34 -3.48
CA SER A 60 6.55 -1.36 -3.59
C SER A 60 5.15 -0.73 -3.60
N GLU A 61 4.21 -1.38 -4.27
CA GLU A 61 2.79 -1.02 -4.21
C GLU A 61 2.00 -2.06 -3.42
N PHE A 62 1.00 -1.57 -2.68
CA PHE A 62 0.13 -2.38 -1.85
C PHE A 62 -1.32 -1.90 -2.05
N GLN A 63 -2.24 -2.84 -2.30
CA GLN A 63 -3.67 -2.55 -2.43
C GLN A 63 -4.41 -3.30 -1.35
N ALA A 64 -5.35 -2.61 -0.69
CA ALA A 64 -6.24 -3.20 0.29
C ALA A 64 -7.67 -2.69 0.12
N ASN A 65 -8.61 -3.61 0.34
CA ASN A 65 -10.04 -3.36 0.25
C ASN A 65 -10.76 -3.55 1.60
N ASP A 66 -10.09 -4.17 2.58
CA ASP A 66 -10.62 -4.38 3.93
C ASP A 66 -9.55 -4.16 5.01
N GLU A 67 -9.99 -3.87 6.24
CA GLU A 67 -9.14 -3.47 7.37
C GLU A 67 -8.15 -4.60 7.73
N ASP A 68 -8.55 -5.86 7.54
CA ASP A 68 -7.71 -7.03 7.73
C ASP A 68 -6.57 -7.13 6.69
N GLU A 69 -6.78 -6.59 5.48
CA GLU A 69 -5.77 -6.61 4.42
C GLU A 69 -4.67 -5.56 4.69
N ILE A 70 -5.01 -4.40 5.27
CA ILE A 70 -4.04 -3.32 5.53
C ILE A 70 -3.22 -3.54 6.82
N GLU A 71 -3.46 -4.63 7.54
CA GLU A 71 -2.69 -4.95 8.74
C GLU A 71 -1.18 -5.06 8.48
N TYR A 72 -0.41 -4.71 9.51
CA TYR A 72 1.05 -4.71 9.45
C TYR A 72 1.64 -6.02 8.93
N GLN A 73 1.09 -7.17 9.36
CA GLN A 73 1.57 -8.49 8.94
C GLN A 73 1.32 -8.76 7.46
N SER A 74 0.15 -8.37 6.94
CA SER A 74 -0.23 -8.51 5.54
C SER A 74 0.65 -7.65 4.63
N VAL A 75 0.91 -6.42 5.07
CA VAL A 75 1.79 -5.46 4.38
C VAL A 75 3.24 -5.96 4.41
N LEU A 76 3.75 -6.38 5.59
CA LEU A 76 5.08 -6.96 5.77
C LEU A 76 5.30 -8.16 4.85
N LYS A 77 4.35 -9.10 4.82
CA LYS A 77 4.42 -10.31 3.98
C LYS A 77 4.49 -9.97 2.49
N ASN A 78 3.85 -8.91 2.03
CA ASN A 78 3.92 -8.52 0.63
C ASN A 78 5.23 -7.81 0.28
N ILE A 79 5.74 -6.97 1.18
CA ILE A 79 6.96 -6.17 0.95
C ILE A 79 8.24 -7.01 1.12
N SER A 80 8.22 -8.03 1.98
CA SER A 80 9.37 -8.90 2.24
C SER A 80 9.56 -10.01 1.21
N LYS A 81 8.51 -10.38 0.45
CA LYS A 81 8.53 -11.47 -0.56
C LYS A 81 9.56 -11.33 -1.68
N GLY A 82 10.16 -10.16 -1.88
CA GLY A 82 11.20 -9.94 -2.90
C GLY A 82 12.63 -10.21 -2.45
N LEU A 83 12.85 -10.81 -1.29
CA LEU A 83 14.18 -10.91 -0.65
C LEU A 83 14.49 -12.30 -0.03
N ALA A 84 13.83 -13.36 -0.49
CA ALA A 84 14.23 -14.74 -0.22
C ALA A 84 15.09 -15.29 -1.38
#